data_AF-A0A957FCF1-F1
#
_entry.id   AF-A0A957FCF1-F1
#
_cell.length_a   1.000
_cell.length_b   1.000
_cell.length_c   1.000
_cell.angle_alpha   90.00
_cell.angle_beta   90.00
_cell.angle_gamma   90.00
#
_symmetry.space_group_name_H-M   'P 1'
#
loop_
_entity.id
_entity.type
_entity.pdbx_description
1 polymer ?
#
loop_
_entity_poly.entity_id
_entity_poly.type
_entity_poly.pdbx_seq_one_letter_code
_entity_poly.pdbx_strand_id
1 'polypeptide(L)' 'MKPLVYYCRWQGASLRLRGRDETAVWGQLVFNRDGNETTQRFRFNLHTYDLTLTTDSGEETVTLDEMGVVSSSAPGTLP' A
#
# COMPACT_ATOMS: atom_id res chain seq x y z
N MET A 1 11.26 -2.55 -0.65
CA MET A 1 10.90 -1.87 0.62
C MET A 1 10.93 -0.34 0.52
N LYS A 2 11.99 0.29 -0.04
CA LYS A 2 12.06 1.76 -0.19
C LYS A 2 10.82 2.40 -0.87
N PRO A 3 10.30 1.88 -2.00
CA PRO A 3 9.11 2.43 -2.66
C PRO A 3 7.91 2.55 -1.74
N LEU A 4 7.60 1.47 -1.01
CA LEU A 4 6.50 1.42 -0.06
C LEU A 4 6.64 2.48 1.06
N VAL A 5 7.85 2.66 1.58
CA VAL A 5 8.11 3.67 2.62
C VAL A 5 7.91 5.08 2.09
N TYR A 6 8.37 5.36 0.86
CA TYR A 6 8.15 6.67 0.23
C TYR A 6 6.67 6.92 -0.06
N TYR A 7 5.95 5.92 -0.58
CA TYR A 7 4.51 5.99 -0.78
C TYR A 7 3.78 6.38 0.51
N CYS A 8 4.08 5.70 1.63
CA CYS A 8 3.45 6.02 2.92
C CYS A 8 3.72 7.46 3.36
N ARG A 9 4.95 7.97 3.15
CA ARG A 9 5.29 9.37 3.46
C ARG A 9 4.48 10.35 2.62
N TRP A 10 4.35 10.10 1.32
CA TRP A 10 3.53 10.93 0.43
C TRP A 10 2.06 10.95 0.84
N GLN A 11 1.54 9.82 1.31
CA GLN A 11 0.16 9.70 1.77
C GLN A 11 -0.07 10.17 3.22
N GLY A 12 0.98 10.60 3.94
CA GLY A 12 0.87 10.94 5.36
C GLY A 12 0.50 9.75 6.25
N ALA A 13 0.84 8.53 5.82
CA ALA A 13 0.55 7.29 6.52
C ALA A 13 1.78 6.76 7.28
N SER A 14 1.53 6.13 8.43
CA SER A 14 2.51 5.31 9.13
C SER A 14 2.35 3.84 8.78
N LEU A 15 3.46 3.09 8.84
CA LEU A 15 3.49 1.69 8.41
C LEU A 15 3.45 0.76 9.61
N ARG A 16 2.41 -0.06 9.72
CA ARG A 16 2.26 -1.08 10.76
C ARG A 16 2.37 -2.47 10.13
N LEU A 17 3.58 -3.01 10.10
CA LEU A 17 3.86 -4.35 9.54
C LEU A 17 3.19 -5.44 10.38
N ARG A 18 2.59 -6.42 9.70
CA ARG A 18 2.01 -7.62 10.33
C ARG A 18 2.77 -8.89 9.94
N GLY A 19 3.35 -8.92 8.75
CA GLY A 19 4.18 -10.05 8.32
C GLY A 19 4.97 -9.73 7.05
N ARG A 20 5.90 -10.63 6.75
CA ARG A 20 6.70 -10.62 5.53
C ARG A 20 7.06 -12.03 5.13
N ASP A 21 7.20 -12.24 3.83
CA ASP A 21 7.84 -13.41 3.23
C ASP A 21 8.92 -12.94 2.23
N GLU A 22 9.50 -13.86 1.47
CA GLU A 22 10.54 -13.55 0.48
C GLU A 22 10.04 -12.68 -0.68
N THR A 23 8.74 -12.74 -0.97
CA THR A 23 8.10 -12.12 -2.13
C THR A 23 7.32 -10.85 -1.78
N ALA A 24 6.88 -10.71 -0.53
CA ALA A 24 5.94 -9.66 -0.15
C ALA A 24 6.01 -9.26 1.32
N VAL A 25 5.52 -8.04 1.60
CA VAL A 25 5.26 -7.53 2.95
C VAL A 25 3.80 -7.12 3.06
N TRP A 26 3.18 -7.32 4.22
CA TRP A 26 1.79 -6.94 4.45
C TRP A 26 1.57 -6.38 5.84
N GLY A 27 0.50 -5.61 5.98
CA GLY A 27 0.18 -4.95 7.22
C GLY A 27 -0.93 -3.93 7.07
N GLN A 28 -0.80 -2.83 7.80
CA GLN A 28 -1.75 -1.74 7.79
C GLN A 28 -1.03 -0.42 7.55
N LEU A 29 -1.57 0.40 6.64
CA LEU A 29 -1.31 1.83 6.58
C LEU A 29 -2.17 2.50 7.66
N VAL A 30 -1.55 3.30 8.50
CA VAL A 30 -2.19 3.97 9.62
C VAL A 30 -2.23 5.47 9.33
N PHE A 31 -3.43 5.99 9.14
CA PHE A 31 -3.69 7.41 8.90
C PHE A 31 -4.20 8.02 10.20
N ASN A 32 -3.53 9.06 10.68
CA ASN A 32 -4.01 9.83 11.83
C ASN A 32 -4.48 11.19 11.32
N ARG A 33 -5.79 11.45 11.40
CA ARG A 33 -6.38 12.72 11.00
C ARG A 33 -7.28 13.22 12.12
N ASP A 34 -6.94 14.38 12.66
CA ASP A 34 -7.73 15.07 13.69
C ASP A 34 -8.08 14.19 14.90
N GLY A 35 -7.14 13.34 15.34
CA GLY A 35 -7.32 12.44 16.48
C GLY A 35 -8.05 11.13 16.17
N ASN A 36 -8.51 10.93 14.93
CA ASN A 36 -9.09 9.67 14.49
C ASN A 36 -8.03 8.83 13.75
N GLU A 37 -7.76 7.63 14.26
CA GLU A 37 -6.92 6.63 13.60
C GLU A 37 -7.78 5.81 12.62
N THR A 38 -7.46 5.88 11.33
CA THR A 38 -8.02 4.98 10.32
C THR A 38 -6.92 4.05 9.83
N THR A 39 -7.25 2.78 9.64
CA THR A 39 -6.27 1.79 9.14
C THR A 39 -6.74 1.15 7.85
N GLN A 40 -5.84 1.03 6.88
CA GLN A 40 -6.08 0.37 5.60
C GLN A 40 -5.14 -0.83 5.46
N ARG A 41 -5.66 -2.02 5.13
CA ARG A 41 -4.79 -3.19 4.92
C ARG A 41 -4.07 -3.07 3.59
N PHE A 42 -2.84 -3.57 3.55
CA PHE A 42 -2.07 -3.62 2.32
C PHE A 42 -1.28 -4.93 2.18
N ARG A 43 -0.98 -5.29 0.93
CA ARG A 43 0.05 -6.25 0.54
C ARG A 43 0.93 -5.62 -0.53
N PHE A 44 2.24 -5.69 -0.35
CA PHE A 44 3.22 -5.10 -1.26
C PHE A 44 4.17 -6.17 -1.78
N ASN A 45 4.24 -6.34 -3.10
CA ASN A 45 5.16 -7.24 -3.78
C ASN A 45 6.56 -6.60 -3.86
N LEU A 46 7.56 -7.31 -3.36
CA LEU A 46 8.94 -6.81 -3.27
C LEU A 46 9.68 -6.80 -4.62
N HIS A 47 9.21 -7.57 -5.59
CA HIS A 47 9.82 -7.71 -6.92
C HIS A 47 9.17 -6.82 -7.97
N THR A 48 7.84 -6.72 -7.96
CA THR A 48 7.09 -5.94 -8.95
C THR A 48 6.74 -4.53 -8.47
N TYR A 49 6.88 -4.27 -7.17
CA TYR A 49 6.42 -3.04 -6.52
C TYR A 49 4.91 -2.78 -6.63
N ASP A 50 4.14 -3.84 -6.87
CA ASP A 50 2.68 -3.76 -6.79
C ASP A 50 2.25 -3.63 -5.32
N LEU A 51 1.43 -2.63 -5.06
CA LEU A 51 0.78 -2.35 -3.80
C LEU A 51 -0.72 -2.61 -3.96
N THR A 52 -1.20 -3.68 -3.33
CA THR A 52 -2.63 -3.95 -3.19
C THR A 52 -3.12 -3.34 -1.88
N LEU A 53 -4.18 -2.53 -1.95
CA LEU A 53 -4.84 -1.85 -0.85
C LEU A 53 -6.26 -2.40 -0.71
N THR A 54 -6.62 -2.82 0.51
CA THR A 54 -8.00 -3.21 0.81
C THR A 54 -8.77 -2.00 1.31
N THR A 55 -9.78 -1.58 0.56
CA THR A 55 -10.74 -0.51 0.89
C THR A 55 -12.12 -1.09 1.22
N ASP A 56 -13.05 -0.26 1.68
CA ASP A 56 -14.46 -0.66 1.84
C ASP A 56 -15.12 -1.02 0.50
N SER A 57 -14.59 -0.52 -0.63
CA SER A 57 -15.08 -0.78 -1.98
C SER A 57 -14.45 -2.02 -2.64
N GLY A 58 -13.54 -2.71 -1.94
CA GLY A 58 -12.80 -3.85 -2.46
C GLY A 58 -11.30 -3.61 -2.51
N GLU A 59 -10.59 -4.39 -3.33
CA GLU A 59 -9.14 -4.30 -3.47
C GLU A 59 -8.75 -3.44 -4.68
N GLU A 60 -7.81 -2.51 -4.45
CA GLU A 60 -7.18 -1.70 -5.49
C GLU A 60 -5.71 -2.08 -5.59
N THR A 61 -5.18 -2.26 -6.79
CA THR A 61 -3.75 -2.53 -6.99
C THR A 61 -3.12 -1.43 -7.83
N VAL A 62 -2.04 -0.84 -7.30
CA VAL A 62 -1.24 0.19 -7.95
C VAL A 62 0.22 -0.24 -8.00
N THR A 63 0.91 0.06 -9.10
CA THR A 63 2.35 -0.20 -9.21
C THR A 63 3.13 1.07 -8.82
N LEU A 64 4.07 0.92 -7.90
CA LEU A 64 4.94 2.01 -7.46
C LEU A 64 6.24 2.05 -8.26
N ASP A 65 6.72 3.24 -8.57
CA ASP A 65 8.12 3.43 -8.99
C ASP A 65 9.08 3.38 -7.79
N GLU A 66 10.38 3.52 -8.07
CA GLU A 66 11.43 3.53 -7.05
C GLU A 66 11.27 4.64 -5.99
N MET A 67 10.56 5.71 -6.33
CA MET A 67 10.28 6.88 -5.50
C MET A 67 8.94 6.79 -4.76
N GLY A 68 8.22 5.67 -4.88
CA GLY A 68 6.93 5.46 -4.24
C GLY A 68 5.79 6.24 -4.88
N VAL A 69 5.95 6.68 -6.13
CA VAL A 69 4.91 7.34 -6.93
C VAL A 69 4.16 6.29 -7.72
N VAL A 70 2.84 6.44 -7.82
CA VAL A 70 1.98 5.54 -8.60
C VAL A 70 2.26 5.75 -10.08
N SER A 71 2.76 4.72 -10.75
CA SER A 71 3.08 4.75 -12.20
C SER A 71 1.94 4.23 -13.07
N SER A 72 1.14 3.30 -12.54
CA SER A 72 -0.07 2.80 -13.20
C SER A 72 -1.03 2.19 -12.19
N SER A 73 -2.30 2.58 -12.25
CA SER A 73 -3.41 1.83 -11.65
C SER A 73 -3.98 0.92 -12.75
N ALA A 74 -3.91 -0.39 -12.61
CA ALA A 74 -4.72 -1.25 -13.47
C ALA A 74 -6.19 -1.04 -13.07
N PRO A 75 -7.10 -0.64 -13.98
CA PRO A 75 -8.52 -0.66 -13.67
C PRO A 75 -8.90 -2.11 -13.40
N GLY A 76 -9.41 -2.39 -12.20
CA GLY A 76 -9.83 -3.72 -11.80
C GLY A 76 -10.80 -4.30 -12.81
N THR A 77 -10.42 -5.40 -13.46
CA THR A 77 -11.34 -6.27 -14.17
C THR A 77 -12.26 -6.91 -13.13
N LEU A 78 -13.53 -6.52 -13.12
CA LEU A 78 -14.61 -7.32 -12.53
C LEU A 78 -15.33 -8.08 -13.66
N PRO A 79 -15.87 -9.28 -13.37
CA PRO A 79 -16.07 -10.40 -14.30
C PRO A 79 -17.11 -10.19 -15.41
#